data_AF-A0A7K7WV64-F1
#
_entry.id   AF-A0A7K7WV64-F1
#
_cell.length_a   1.000
_cell.length_b   1.000
_cell.length_c   1.000
_cell.angle_alpha   90.00
_cell.angle_beta   90.00
_cell.angle_gamma   90.00
#
_symmetry.space_group_name_H-M   'P 1'
#
loop_
_entity.id
_entity.type
_entity.pdbx_description
1 polymer ?
#
loop_
_entity_poly.entity_id
_entity_poly.type
_entity_poly.pdbx_seq_one_letter_code
_entity_poly.pdbx_strand_id
1 'polypeptide(L)'
;RLTIAFFALSGLDMLDSLDVVNKDDIIEWIYSLQVLPTEDRSNLNRCGFRGSSYLGMPFNPSKGPGISHPYDSGHIAMTYTGLSCLVILGDDLSRVNKDALLEGLRALQLEDGSFIDVVELFILFQICFSCSLGKLNSDWNHIGCSENLAILKHCINNCFPIGGSTFCGIASLCLMGKLEEVFSEKELNRIRRWCIMRQQNGYHGRPNKPVDTCYSFWVGATLKLLNIFQYTNFEKNRNYILSTQDYLVGGFAKWPDSHP
;
A
#
# COMPACT_ATOMS: atom_id res chain seq x y z
N ARG A 1 0.97 11.33 11.11
CA ARG A 1 0.80 11.07 9.66
C ARG A 1 0.13 9.72 9.51
N LEU A 2 -0.85 9.58 8.62
CA LEU A 2 -1.72 8.39 8.54
C LEU A 2 -0.96 7.08 8.24
N THR A 3 0.08 7.13 7.40
CA THR A 3 0.94 5.95 7.13
C THR A 3 1.69 5.44 8.37
N ILE A 4 2.07 6.32 9.29
CA ILE A 4 2.72 5.93 10.55
C ILE A 4 1.72 5.26 11.48
N ALA A 5 0.49 5.79 11.53
CA ALA A 5 -0.60 5.14 12.27
C ALA A 5 -0.90 3.74 11.68
N PHE A 6 -0.88 3.59 10.36
CA PHE A 6 -1.02 2.29 9.71
C PHE A 6 0.07 1.30 10.14
N PHE A 7 1.35 1.68 10.14
CA PHE A 7 2.41 0.78 10.60
C PHE A 7 2.27 0.40 12.07
N ALA A 8 1.88 1.34 12.93
CA ALA A 8 1.65 1.06 14.35
C ALA A 8 0.45 0.14 14.56
N LEU A 9 -0.70 0.47 13.98
CA LEU A 9 -1.95 -0.29 14.12
C LEU A 9 -1.85 -1.68 13.50
N SER A 10 -1.35 -1.78 12.27
CA SER A 10 -1.13 -3.08 11.63
C SER A 10 -0.06 -3.89 12.35
N GLY A 11 0.97 -3.24 12.93
CA GLY A 11 1.96 -3.91 13.76
C GLY A 11 1.36 -4.49 15.04
N LEU A 12 0.52 -3.72 15.74
CA LEU A 12 -0.23 -4.18 16.91
C LEU A 12 -1.19 -5.32 16.56
N ASP A 13 -1.89 -5.23 15.43
CA ASP A 13 -2.76 -6.29 14.91
C ASP A 13 -1.98 -7.59 14.62
N MET A 14 -0.82 -7.49 13.96
CA MET A 14 0.07 -8.64 13.73
C MET A 14 0.63 -9.25 15.00
N LEU A 15 0.63 -8.52 16.11
CA LEU A 15 1.02 -8.97 17.44
C LEU A 15 -0.19 -9.29 18.34
N ASP A 16 -1.40 -9.30 17.79
CA ASP A 16 -2.65 -9.54 18.52
C ASP A 16 -2.80 -8.66 19.76
N SER A 17 -2.48 -7.37 19.62
CA SER A 17 -2.36 -6.39 20.71
C SER A 17 -3.13 -5.10 20.43
N LEU A 18 -4.22 -5.17 19.65
CA LEU A 18 -5.06 -3.99 19.35
C LEU A 18 -5.92 -3.53 20.53
N ASP A 19 -6.03 -4.33 21.58
CA ASP A 19 -6.73 -4.01 22.83
C ASP A 19 -6.06 -2.87 23.62
N VAL A 20 -4.77 -2.61 23.38
CA VAL A 20 -4.01 -1.57 24.07
C VAL A 20 -4.32 -0.13 23.60
N VAL A 21 -5.14 0.03 22.55
CA VAL A 21 -5.50 1.33 21.99
C VAL A 21 -7.00 1.58 22.06
N ASN A 22 -7.41 2.84 22.20
CA ASN A 22 -8.81 3.22 22.04
C ASN A 22 -9.18 3.25 20.55
N LYS A 23 -9.85 2.19 20.09
CA LYS A 23 -10.23 2.05 18.67
C LYS A 23 -11.17 3.16 18.21
N ASP A 24 -12.15 3.54 19.01
CA ASP A 24 -13.17 4.52 18.65
C ASP A 24 -12.57 5.91 18.42
N ASP A 25 -11.67 6.36 19.31
CA ASP A 25 -11.00 7.66 19.17
C ASP A 25 -10.15 7.72 17.89
N ILE A 26 -9.45 6.63 17.58
CA ILE A 26 -8.61 6.53 16.39
C ILE A 26 -9.47 6.49 15.12
N ILE A 27 -10.61 5.78 15.14
CA ILE A 27 -11.58 5.77 14.05
C ILE A 27 -12.10 7.20 13.77
N GLU A 28 -12.53 7.94 14.81
CA GLU A 28 -12.98 9.33 14.64
C GLU A 28 -11.86 10.21 14.06
N TRP A 29 -10.61 10.03 14.52
CA TRP A 29 -9.46 10.73 13.96
C TRP A 29 -9.22 10.39 12.50
N ILE A 30 -9.28 9.12 12.08
CA ILE A 30 -9.10 8.73 10.68
C ILE A 30 -10.20 9.34 9.81
N TYR A 31 -11.45 9.27 10.26
CA TYR A 31 -12.56 9.90 9.55
C TYR A 31 -12.44 11.42 9.48
N SER A 32 -11.72 12.07 10.40
CA SER A 32 -11.42 13.50 10.30
C SER A 32 -10.51 13.85 9.13
N LEU A 33 -9.78 12.87 8.61
CA LEU A 33 -8.88 13.03 7.48
C LEU A 33 -9.55 12.78 6.14
N GLN A 34 -10.80 12.30 6.10
CA GLN A 34 -11.51 12.12 4.84
C GLN A 34 -11.81 13.49 4.18
N VAL A 35 -11.45 13.62 2.90
CA VAL A 35 -11.85 14.73 2.04
C VAL A 35 -13.17 14.36 1.41
N LEU A 36 -14.25 14.87 2.00
CA LEU A 36 -15.61 14.66 1.53
C LEU A 36 -15.95 15.59 0.36
N PRO A 37 -16.92 15.21 -0.49
CA PRO A 37 -17.44 16.12 -1.50
C PRO A 37 -18.12 17.32 -0.84
N THR A 38 -17.93 18.50 -1.42
CA THR A 38 -18.68 19.71 -1.09
C THR A 38 -20.16 19.55 -1.47
N GLU A 39 -21.04 20.44 -0.96
CA GLU A 39 -22.47 20.38 -1.26
C GLU A 39 -22.78 20.41 -2.76
N ASP A 40 -22.03 21.21 -3.52
CA ASP A 40 -22.11 21.32 -4.98
C ASP A 40 -21.37 20.20 -5.73
N ARG A 41 -20.68 19.31 -5.00
CA ARG A 41 -19.87 18.19 -5.50
C ARG A 41 -18.78 18.60 -6.50
N SER A 42 -18.32 19.86 -6.46
CA SER A 42 -17.33 20.39 -7.41
C SER A 42 -15.91 19.86 -7.20
N ASN A 43 -15.63 19.22 -6.06
CA ASN A 43 -14.31 18.68 -5.68
C ASN A 43 -14.21 17.14 -5.74
N LEU A 44 -15.10 16.44 -6.45
CA LEU A 44 -15.09 14.97 -6.53
C LEU A 44 -13.72 14.41 -6.94
N ASN A 45 -13.05 15.06 -7.89
CA ASN A 45 -11.72 14.70 -8.36
C ASN A 45 -10.59 14.86 -7.32
N ARG A 46 -10.87 15.46 -6.16
CA ARG A 46 -9.91 15.68 -5.06
C ARG A 46 -10.25 14.87 -3.81
N CYS A 47 -11.30 14.06 -3.83
CA CYS A 47 -11.74 13.29 -2.66
C CYS A 47 -10.78 12.12 -2.35
N GLY A 48 -10.74 11.69 -1.08
CA GLY A 48 -9.81 10.69 -0.58
C GLY A 48 -9.52 10.89 0.91
N PHE A 49 -8.34 10.51 1.40
CA PHE A 49 -7.89 10.85 2.76
C PHE A 49 -6.65 11.73 2.74
N ARG A 50 -6.58 12.65 3.70
CA ARG A 50 -5.41 13.47 4.01
C ARG A 50 -4.39 12.65 4.79
N GLY A 51 -3.12 13.04 4.73
CA GLY A 51 -2.08 12.42 5.56
C GLY A 51 -2.05 12.92 7.01
N SER A 52 -2.60 14.10 7.27
CA SER A 52 -2.75 14.75 8.59
C SER A 52 -3.61 16.02 8.44
N SER A 53 -3.89 16.71 9.55
CA SER A 53 -4.61 17.99 9.59
C SER A 53 -3.73 19.22 9.34
N TYR A 54 -2.57 19.08 8.68
CA TYR A 54 -1.58 20.16 8.52
C TYR A 54 -2.10 21.41 7.78
N LEU A 55 -3.15 21.27 6.97
CA LEU A 55 -3.81 22.40 6.29
C LEU A 55 -4.64 23.28 7.24
N GLY A 56 -4.80 22.89 8.51
CA GLY A 56 -5.59 23.65 9.49
C GLY A 56 -7.11 23.54 9.27
N MET A 57 -7.57 22.54 8.51
CA MET A 57 -8.99 22.24 8.37
C MET A 57 -9.59 21.91 9.74
N PRO A 58 -10.81 22.40 10.06
CA PRO A 58 -11.45 22.09 11.33
C PRO A 58 -11.72 20.59 11.44
N PHE A 59 -11.62 20.06 12.66
CA PHE A 59 -11.87 18.64 12.92
C PHE A 59 -13.32 18.29 12.59
N ASN A 60 -13.52 17.43 11.59
CA ASN A 60 -14.82 16.90 11.21
C ASN A 60 -14.71 15.39 10.92
N PRO A 61 -15.16 14.49 11.82
CA PRO A 61 -15.04 13.04 11.66
C PRO A 61 -16.06 12.47 10.66
N SER A 62 -16.03 12.99 9.43
CA SER A 62 -16.92 12.65 8.32
C SER A 62 -18.42 12.80 8.61
N LYS A 63 -18.79 13.89 9.27
CA LYS A 63 -20.19 14.26 9.58
C LYS A 63 -20.58 15.47 8.74
N GLY A 64 -21.63 15.32 7.92
CA GLY A 64 -22.09 16.38 7.02
C GLY A 64 -21.23 16.54 5.75
N PRO A 65 -21.42 17.62 4.98
CA PRO A 65 -20.71 17.85 3.72
C PRO A 65 -19.24 18.28 3.94
N GLY A 66 -18.43 18.16 2.89
CA GLY A 66 -17.06 18.66 2.86
C GLY A 66 -16.98 20.18 2.88
N ILE A 67 -15.92 20.72 3.48
CA ILE A 67 -15.63 22.16 3.51
C ILE A 67 -14.73 22.50 2.32
N SER A 68 -15.14 23.47 1.50
CA SER A 68 -14.36 23.90 0.35
C SER A 68 -13.04 24.56 0.80
N HIS A 69 -11.93 24.09 0.23
CA HIS A 69 -10.62 24.70 0.43
C HIS A 69 -9.80 24.62 -0.88
N PRO A 70 -9.07 25.68 -1.28
CA PRO A 70 -8.40 25.72 -2.59
C PRO A 70 -7.37 24.61 -2.81
N TYR A 71 -6.66 24.20 -1.76
CA TYR A 71 -5.54 23.26 -1.82
C TYR A 71 -5.79 21.95 -1.07
N ASP A 72 -7.01 21.72 -0.61
CA ASP A 72 -7.32 20.51 0.13
C ASP A 72 -7.70 19.38 -0.85
N SER A 73 -6.97 18.27 -0.75
CA SER A 73 -7.18 17.08 -1.56
C SER A 73 -6.71 15.83 -0.82
N GLY A 74 -7.27 14.70 -1.22
CA GLY A 74 -6.81 13.40 -0.80
C GLY A 74 -5.42 13.11 -1.35
N HIS A 75 -4.70 12.22 -0.67
CA HIS A 75 -3.47 11.63 -1.16
C HIS A 75 -3.66 10.12 -1.21
N ILE A 76 -3.42 9.52 -2.37
CA ILE A 76 -3.77 8.11 -2.63
C ILE A 76 -3.18 7.09 -1.65
N ALA A 77 -1.92 7.24 -1.23
CA ALA A 77 -1.35 6.37 -0.20
C ALA A 77 -1.97 6.58 1.20
N MET A 78 -2.48 7.78 1.47
CA MET A 78 -3.21 8.10 2.71
C MET A 78 -4.62 7.53 2.62
N THR A 79 -5.24 7.56 1.46
CA THR A 79 -6.51 6.86 1.19
C THR A 79 -6.36 5.35 1.42
N TYR A 80 -5.30 4.73 0.90
CA TYR A 80 -4.96 3.33 1.17
C TYR A 80 -4.78 3.02 2.65
N THR A 81 -3.88 3.76 3.31
CA THR A 81 -3.57 3.49 4.72
C THR A 81 -4.74 3.84 5.63
N GLY A 82 -5.54 4.87 5.32
CA GLY A 82 -6.75 5.23 6.04
C GLY A 82 -7.80 4.14 6.03
N LEU A 83 -8.17 3.64 4.84
CA LEU A 83 -9.12 2.53 4.73
C LEU A 83 -8.59 1.26 5.39
N SER A 84 -7.30 0.96 5.22
CA SER A 84 -6.68 -0.19 5.88
C SER A 84 -6.76 -0.07 7.41
N CYS A 85 -6.47 1.11 7.97
CA CYS A 85 -6.59 1.34 9.41
C CYS A 85 -8.03 1.16 9.90
N LEU A 86 -9.02 1.70 9.18
CA LEU A 86 -10.43 1.53 9.55
C LEU A 86 -10.82 0.05 9.61
N VAL A 87 -10.42 -0.75 8.61
CA VAL A 87 -10.66 -2.20 8.59
C VAL A 87 -9.95 -2.91 9.74
N ILE A 88 -8.68 -2.59 10.01
CA ILE A 88 -7.90 -3.16 11.13
C ILE A 88 -8.59 -2.86 12.48
N LEU A 89 -9.16 -1.67 12.63
CA LEU A 89 -9.84 -1.26 13.85
C LEU A 89 -11.26 -1.85 13.98
N GLY A 90 -11.75 -2.54 12.95
CA GLY A 90 -13.08 -3.19 12.95
C GLY A 90 -14.23 -2.27 12.53
N ASP A 91 -13.95 -1.12 11.91
CA ASP A 91 -14.97 -0.26 11.33
C ASP A 91 -15.60 -0.89 10.07
N ASP A 92 -16.87 -0.59 9.82
CA ASP A 92 -17.65 -1.16 8.71
C ASP A 92 -17.54 -0.35 7.40
N LEU A 93 -16.78 0.75 7.41
CA LEU A 93 -16.60 1.70 6.31
C LEU A 93 -17.89 2.40 5.87
N SER A 94 -18.94 2.40 6.68
CA SER A 94 -20.25 3.01 6.35
C SER A 94 -20.17 4.52 6.13
N ARG A 95 -19.21 5.20 6.77
CA ARG A 95 -18.98 6.65 6.64
C ARG A 95 -17.99 7.02 5.54
N VAL A 96 -17.44 6.03 4.83
CA VAL A 96 -16.59 6.27 3.66
C VAL A 96 -17.47 6.62 2.48
N ASN A 97 -17.25 7.79 1.87
CA ASN A 97 -17.91 8.14 0.61
C ASN A 97 -17.22 7.41 -0.55
N LYS A 98 -17.61 6.16 -0.78
CA LYS A 98 -17.00 5.26 -1.76
C LYS A 98 -17.00 5.85 -3.18
N ASP A 99 -18.11 6.44 -3.60
CA ASP A 99 -18.25 7.05 -4.93
C ASP A 99 -17.28 8.21 -5.13
N ALA A 100 -17.20 9.13 -4.17
CA ALA A 100 -16.27 10.26 -4.25
C ALA A 100 -14.81 9.79 -4.25
N LEU A 101 -14.49 8.75 -3.49
CA LEU A 101 -13.16 8.17 -3.42
C LEU A 101 -12.77 7.51 -4.76
N LEU A 102 -13.71 6.84 -5.45
CA LEU A 102 -13.51 6.29 -6.79
C LEU A 102 -13.32 7.39 -7.85
N GLU A 103 -14.09 8.48 -7.79
CA GLU A 103 -13.90 9.62 -8.69
C GLU A 103 -12.55 10.32 -8.47
N GLY A 104 -12.14 10.49 -7.21
CA GLY A 104 -10.80 11.01 -6.88
C GLY A 104 -9.69 10.10 -7.38
N LEU A 105 -9.85 8.78 -7.26
CA LEU A 105 -8.92 7.80 -7.81
C LEU A 105 -8.84 7.88 -9.33
N ARG A 106 -9.98 7.94 -10.03
CA ARG A 106 -10.03 8.08 -11.49
C ARG A 106 -9.32 9.35 -11.97
N ALA A 107 -9.52 10.47 -11.27
CA ALA A 107 -8.87 11.72 -11.62
C ALA A 107 -7.34 11.68 -11.52
N LEU A 108 -6.80 10.73 -10.75
CA LEU A 108 -5.38 10.49 -10.68
C LEU A 108 -4.88 9.62 -11.83
N GLN A 109 -5.71 8.87 -12.56
CA GLN A 109 -5.25 7.99 -13.64
C GLN A 109 -4.86 8.80 -14.89
N LEU A 110 -3.66 8.54 -15.40
CA LEU A 110 -3.10 9.08 -16.65
C LEU A 110 -3.57 8.28 -17.87
N GLU A 111 -3.43 8.87 -19.06
CA GLU A 111 -3.83 8.25 -20.33
C GLU A 111 -3.11 6.92 -20.63
N ASP A 112 -1.88 6.77 -20.14
CA ASP A 112 -1.12 5.52 -20.29
C ASP A 112 -1.63 4.41 -19.35
N GLY A 113 -2.42 4.75 -18.33
CA GLY A 113 -2.92 3.87 -17.27
C GLY A 113 -2.17 4.02 -15.93
N SER A 114 -1.07 4.77 -15.88
CA SER A 114 -0.39 5.09 -14.62
C SER A 114 -1.19 6.11 -13.81
N PHE A 115 -0.72 6.53 -12.63
CA PHE A 115 -1.42 7.54 -11.83
C PHE A 115 -0.48 8.72 -11.49
N ILE A 116 -1.05 9.93 -11.41
CA ILE A 116 -0.38 11.19 -11.11
C ILE A 116 0.21 11.17 -9.69
N ASP A 117 1.33 11.89 -9.57
CA ASP A 117 1.95 12.34 -8.32
C ASP A 117 2.90 11.38 -7.59
N VAL A 118 3.47 10.34 -8.20
CA VAL A 118 4.51 9.57 -7.49
C VAL A 118 5.48 8.74 -8.34
N VAL A 119 6.75 8.72 -7.91
CA VAL A 119 7.86 7.84 -8.35
C VAL A 119 7.40 6.39 -8.57
N GLU A 120 7.85 5.76 -9.66
CA GLU A 120 7.52 4.42 -10.21
C GLU A 120 7.07 3.31 -9.23
N LEU A 121 7.54 3.31 -7.98
CA LEU A 121 7.17 2.36 -6.92
C LEU A 121 5.70 2.48 -6.46
N PHE A 122 5.10 3.66 -6.59
CA PHE A 122 3.77 3.97 -6.05
C PHE A 122 2.64 3.67 -7.03
N ILE A 123 2.88 3.69 -8.34
CA ILE A 123 1.91 3.26 -9.39
C ILE A 123 1.29 1.91 -9.04
N LEU A 124 2.12 1.01 -8.53
CA LEU A 124 1.76 -0.36 -8.23
C LEU A 124 1.07 -0.50 -6.85
N PHE A 125 1.37 0.39 -5.90
CA PHE A 125 0.61 0.51 -4.65
C PHE A 125 -0.81 1.00 -4.91
N GLN A 126 -0.94 1.94 -5.84
CA GLN A 126 -2.20 2.55 -6.26
C GLN A 126 -3.07 1.54 -7.00
N ILE A 127 -2.47 0.70 -7.84
CA ILE A 127 -3.18 -0.42 -8.48
C ILE A 127 -3.61 -1.46 -7.42
N CYS A 128 -2.73 -1.90 -6.51
CA CYS A 128 -3.13 -2.79 -5.39
C CYS A 128 -4.32 -2.22 -4.62
N PHE A 129 -4.26 -0.93 -4.31
CA PHE A 129 -5.33 -0.24 -3.59
C PHE A 129 -6.63 -0.18 -4.39
N SER A 130 -6.55 0.16 -5.68
CA SER A 130 -7.69 0.16 -6.62
C SER A 130 -8.36 -1.22 -6.69
N CYS A 131 -7.57 -2.29 -6.67
CA CYS A 131 -8.08 -3.67 -6.64
C CYS A 131 -8.72 -4.06 -5.31
N SER A 132 -8.17 -3.59 -4.19
CA SER A 132 -8.77 -3.81 -2.87
C SER A 132 -10.12 -3.09 -2.73
N LEU A 133 -10.26 -1.90 -3.33
CA LEU A 133 -11.51 -1.15 -3.41
C LEU A 133 -12.53 -1.79 -4.36
N GLY A 134 -12.11 -2.29 -5.53
CA GLY A 134 -12.98 -3.02 -6.45
C GLY A 134 -13.61 -4.26 -5.80
N LYS A 135 -12.89 -4.93 -4.90
CA LYS A 135 -13.43 -6.03 -4.08
C LYS A 135 -14.45 -5.57 -3.04
N LEU A 136 -14.29 -4.36 -2.48
CA LEU A 136 -15.23 -3.77 -1.51
C LEU A 136 -16.55 -3.31 -2.17
N ASN A 137 -16.55 -3.01 -3.47
CA ASN A 137 -17.74 -2.55 -4.20
C ASN A 137 -18.28 -3.56 -5.23
N SER A 138 -17.61 -4.71 -5.41
CA SER A 138 -17.92 -5.73 -6.43
C SER A 138 -17.94 -5.25 -7.89
N ASP A 139 -17.57 -4.00 -8.16
CA ASP A 139 -17.57 -3.41 -9.50
C ASP A 139 -16.15 -3.03 -9.94
N TRP A 140 -15.64 -3.79 -10.92
CA TRP A 140 -14.32 -3.60 -11.51
C TRP A 140 -14.36 -2.71 -12.77
N ASN A 141 -15.54 -2.35 -13.26
CA ASN A 141 -15.69 -1.63 -14.53
C ASN A 141 -15.20 -0.17 -14.47
N HIS A 142 -14.92 0.35 -13.28
CA HIS A 142 -14.62 1.76 -13.08
C HIS A 142 -13.14 2.15 -13.23
N ILE A 143 -12.22 1.18 -13.19
CA ILE A 143 -10.77 1.37 -13.27
C ILE A 143 -10.27 0.61 -14.50
N GLY A 144 -9.74 1.30 -15.51
CA GLY A 144 -9.36 0.74 -16.82
C GLY A 144 -8.44 -0.48 -16.71
N CYS A 145 -9.03 -1.68 -16.72
CA CYS A 145 -8.29 -2.90 -16.41
C CYS A 145 -7.23 -3.22 -17.47
N SER A 146 -7.52 -3.04 -18.76
CA SER A 146 -6.62 -3.42 -19.86
C SER A 146 -5.31 -2.63 -19.88
N GLU A 147 -5.39 -1.32 -19.76
CA GLU A 147 -4.26 -0.38 -19.79
C GLU A 147 -3.36 -0.59 -18.57
N ASN A 148 -3.98 -0.80 -17.40
CA ASN A 148 -3.29 -1.13 -16.16
C ASN A 148 -2.47 -2.42 -16.29
N LEU A 149 -3.01 -3.48 -16.90
CA LEU A 149 -2.28 -4.74 -17.08
C LEU A 149 -1.04 -4.59 -17.97
N ALA A 150 -1.13 -3.77 -19.03
CA ALA A 150 -0.01 -3.51 -19.93
C ALA A 150 1.12 -2.75 -19.21
N ILE A 151 0.78 -1.73 -18.42
CA ILE A 151 1.76 -0.99 -17.61
C ILE A 151 2.38 -1.88 -16.53
N LEU A 152 1.59 -2.69 -15.83
CA LEU A 152 2.11 -3.61 -14.80
C LEU A 152 3.15 -4.55 -15.41
N LYS A 153 2.83 -5.14 -16.57
CA LYS A 153 3.75 -6.02 -17.29
C LYS A 153 4.99 -5.27 -17.76
N HIS A 154 4.83 -4.05 -18.27
CA HIS A 154 5.96 -3.21 -18.69
C HIS A 154 6.87 -2.85 -17.51
N CYS A 155 6.32 -2.39 -16.39
CA CYS A 155 7.08 -1.99 -15.21
C CYS A 155 7.86 -3.16 -14.60
N ILE A 156 7.22 -4.33 -14.46
CA ILE A 156 7.88 -5.53 -13.91
C ILE A 156 9.04 -5.98 -14.82
N ASN A 157 8.89 -5.86 -16.13
CA ASN A 157 9.91 -6.31 -17.10
C ASN A 157 11.00 -5.27 -17.37
N ASN A 158 10.70 -3.96 -17.36
CA ASN A 158 11.57 -2.90 -17.87
C ASN A 158 12.00 -1.85 -16.84
N CYS A 159 11.17 -1.51 -15.84
CA CYS A 159 11.58 -0.62 -14.76
C CYS A 159 12.42 -1.45 -13.78
N PHE A 160 13.75 -1.35 -13.89
CA PHE A 160 14.79 -2.07 -13.14
C PHE A 160 14.23 -2.78 -11.90
N PRO A 161 14.24 -4.11 -11.84
CA PRO A 161 13.52 -4.83 -10.80
C PRO A 161 14.09 -4.41 -9.44
N ILE A 162 13.31 -3.63 -8.70
CA ILE A 162 13.55 -3.24 -7.32
C ILE A 162 12.55 -4.07 -6.52
N GLY A 163 12.98 -4.68 -5.41
CA GLY A 163 12.13 -5.56 -4.62
C GLY A 163 10.77 -4.94 -4.26
N GLY A 164 10.73 -3.62 -4.06
CA GLY A 164 9.49 -2.86 -3.85
C GLY A 164 8.56 -2.82 -5.07
N SER A 165 9.05 -2.43 -6.25
CA SER A 165 8.21 -2.38 -7.46
C SER A 165 7.78 -3.78 -7.90
N THR A 166 8.66 -4.79 -7.77
CA THR A 166 8.27 -6.17 -8.07
C THR A 166 7.16 -6.65 -7.15
N PHE A 167 7.23 -6.36 -5.84
CA PHE A 167 6.16 -6.67 -4.90
C PHE A 167 4.85 -6.03 -5.32
N CYS A 168 4.86 -4.70 -5.50
CA CYS A 168 3.63 -3.99 -5.78
C CYS A 168 3.00 -4.47 -7.10
N GLY A 169 3.80 -4.82 -8.13
CA GLY A 169 3.29 -5.36 -9.39
C GLY A 169 2.69 -6.74 -9.28
N ILE A 170 3.40 -7.67 -8.64
CA ILE A 170 2.89 -9.04 -8.43
C ILE A 170 1.67 -9.03 -7.51
N ALA A 171 1.71 -8.27 -6.42
CA ALA A 171 0.59 -8.12 -5.50
C ALA A 171 -0.64 -7.52 -6.19
N SER A 172 -0.46 -6.53 -7.06
CA SER A 172 -1.54 -5.94 -7.85
C SER A 172 -2.23 -6.99 -8.71
N LEU A 173 -1.45 -7.75 -9.48
CA LEU A 173 -1.96 -8.80 -10.36
C LEU A 173 -2.64 -9.94 -9.58
N CYS A 174 -2.11 -10.29 -8.40
CA CYS A 174 -2.76 -11.24 -7.51
C CYS A 174 -4.09 -10.72 -6.97
N LEU A 175 -4.16 -9.45 -6.57
CA LEU A 175 -5.40 -8.82 -6.10
C LEU A 175 -6.46 -8.73 -7.20
N MET A 176 -6.05 -8.53 -8.45
CA MET A 176 -6.90 -8.60 -9.65
C MET A 176 -7.29 -10.03 -10.04
N GLY A 177 -6.60 -11.05 -9.55
CA GLY A 177 -6.76 -12.44 -10.04
C GLY A 177 -6.26 -12.63 -11.48
N LYS A 178 -5.31 -11.81 -11.95
CA LYS A 178 -4.86 -11.74 -13.34
C LYS A 178 -3.39 -12.15 -13.55
N LEU A 179 -2.70 -12.63 -12.51
CA LEU A 179 -1.27 -12.96 -12.59
C LEU A 179 -0.95 -13.98 -13.70
N GLU A 180 -1.66 -15.10 -13.73
CA GLU A 180 -1.46 -16.19 -14.69
C GLU A 180 -1.96 -15.84 -16.10
N GLU A 181 -2.83 -14.83 -16.22
CA GLU A 181 -3.30 -14.31 -17.52
C GLU A 181 -2.23 -13.41 -18.16
N VAL A 182 -1.51 -12.64 -17.34
CA VAL A 182 -0.58 -11.59 -17.79
C VAL A 182 0.81 -12.15 -18.05
N PHE A 183 1.26 -13.10 -17.24
CA PHE A 183 2.59 -13.70 -17.37
C PHE A 183 2.49 -15.19 -17.70
N SER A 184 3.20 -15.58 -18.75
CA SER A 184 3.46 -16.99 -19.04
C SER A 184 4.31 -17.62 -17.94
N GLU A 185 4.21 -18.94 -17.78
CA GLU A 185 5.03 -19.69 -16.80
C GLU A 185 6.55 -19.46 -17.01
N LYS A 186 6.99 -19.23 -18.25
CA LYS A 186 8.39 -18.87 -18.55
C LYS A 186 8.77 -17.50 -17.98
N GLU A 187 7.88 -16.51 -18.06
CA GLU A 187 8.08 -15.18 -17.48
C GLU A 187 8.04 -15.24 -15.95
N LEU A 188 7.06 -15.94 -15.37
CA LEU A 188 6.97 -16.16 -13.92
C LEU A 188 8.24 -16.84 -13.38
N ASN A 189 8.78 -17.84 -14.08
CA ASN A 189 10.04 -18.47 -13.68
C ASN A 189 11.25 -17.53 -13.71
N ARG A 190 11.28 -16.53 -14.60
CA ARG A 190 12.31 -15.48 -14.59
C ARG A 190 12.16 -14.56 -13.39
N ILE A 191 10.92 -14.16 -13.07
CA ILE A 191 10.62 -13.30 -11.91
C ILE A 191 10.95 -14.05 -10.61
N ARG A 192 10.54 -15.32 -10.48
CA ARG A 192 10.88 -16.23 -9.39
C ARG A 192 12.39 -16.31 -9.18
N ARG A 193 13.15 -16.56 -10.26
CA ARG A 193 14.61 -16.60 -10.22
C ARG A 193 15.20 -15.26 -9.76
N TRP A 194 14.69 -14.15 -10.26
CA TRP A 194 15.18 -12.83 -9.88
C TRP A 194 14.93 -12.53 -8.38
N CYS A 195 13.74 -12.84 -7.89
CA CYS A 195 13.33 -12.62 -6.49
C CYS A 195 14.13 -13.49 -5.52
N ILE A 196 14.34 -14.78 -5.83
CA ILE A 196 15.06 -15.66 -4.90
C ILE A 196 16.54 -15.28 -4.80
N MET A 197 17.13 -14.74 -5.89
CA MET A 197 18.49 -14.21 -5.92
C MET A 197 18.67 -12.91 -5.12
N ARG A 198 17.61 -12.38 -4.49
CA ARG A 198 17.71 -11.23 -3.59
C ARG A 198 18.15 -11.63 -2.18
N GLN A 199 18.04 -12.91 -1.83
CA GLN A 199 18.44 -13.38 -0.51
C GLN A 199 19.97 -13.43 -0.41
N GLN A 200 20.52 -12.83 0.63
CA GLN A 200 21.90 -12.97 1.09
C GLN A 200 21.88 -13.65 2.46
N ASN A 201 21.95 -12.86 3.54
CA ASN A 201 21.53 -13.24 4.89
C ASN A 201 20.09 -12.76 5.14
N GLY A 202 19.82 -11.46 4.96
CA GLY A 202 18.49 -10.89 4.72
C GLY A 202 18.22 -10.74 3.22
N TYR A 203 17.38 -9.78 2.86
CA TYR A 203 17.07 -9.46 1.47
C TYR A 203 17.56 -8.06 1.10
N HIS A 204 18.00 -7.88 -0.15
CA HIS A 204 18.28 -6.57 -0.73
C HIS A 204 17.30 -6.23 -1.86
N GLY A 205 17.07 -4.94 -2.08
CA GLY A 205 16.11 -4.50 -3.11
C GLY A 205 16.61 -4.65 -4.53
N ARG A 206 17.93 -4.61 -4.75
CA ARG A 206 18.55 -4.59 -6.08
C ARG A 206 19.92 -5.29 -6.05
N PRO A 207 20.40 -5.82 -7.19
CA PRO A 207 21.71 -6.46 -7.23
C PRO A 207 22.81 -5.50 -6.76
N ASN A 208 23.81 -6.02 -6.07
CA ASN A 208 24.96 -5.26 -5.55
C ASN A 208 24.60 -4.12 -4.58
N LYS A 209 23.42 -4.15 -3.95
CA LYS A 209 23.07 -3.28 -2.82
C LYS A 209 23.13 -4.05 -1.50
N PRO A 210 23.37 -3.37 -0.36
CA PRO A 210 23.28 -4.00 0.94
C PRO A 210 21.85 -4.48 1.22
N VAL A 211 21.73 -5.47 2.09
CA VAL A 211 20.45 -5.93 2.64
C VAL A 211 19.79 -4.83 3.47
N ASP A 212 18.47 -4.93 3.62
CA ASP A 212 17.62 -4.01 4.39
C ASP A 212 16.42 -4.80 4.91
N THR A 213 16.12 -4.67 6.20
CA THR A 213 15.06 -5.43 6.90
C THR A 213 13.74 -5.42 6.16
N CYS A 214 13.35 -4.27 5.58
CA CYS A 214 12.06 -4.13 4.91
C CYS A 214 11.91 -5.07 3.70
N TYR A 215 13.01 -5.45 3.03
CA TYR A 215 12.94 -6.37 1.88
C TYR A 215 12.64 -7.80 2.28
N SER A 216 12.79 -8.17 3.54
CA SER A 216 12.28 -9.46 4.04
C SER A 216 10.76 -9.53 3.91
N PHE A 217 10.05 -8.40 3.98
CA PHE A 217 8.65 -8.32 3.57
C PHE A 217 8.50 -8.15 2.06
N TRP A 218 9.06 -7.11 1.43
CA TRP A 218 8.79 -6.83 0.01
C TRP A 218 9.14 -8.01 -0.90
N VAL A 219 10.34 -8.56 -0.78
CA VAL A 219 10.76 -9.71 -1.59
C VAL A 219 10.16 -11.00 -1.05
N GLY A 220 10.12 -11.19 0.27
CA GLY A 220 9.57 -12.40 0.88
C GLY A 220 8.09 -12.62 0.53
N ALA A 221 7.27 -11.57 0.61
CA ALA A 221 5.86 -11.59 0.23
C ALA A 221 5.69 -11.82 -1.28
N THR A 222 6.55 -11.24 -2.12
CA THR A 222 6.56 -11.56 -3.57
C THR A 222 6.82 -13.05 -3.80
N LEU A 223 7.83 -13.63 -3.14
CA LEU A 223 8.15 -15.06 -3.22
C LEU A 223 7.00 -15.93 -2.68
N LYS A 224 6.26 -15.44 -1.68
CA LYS A 224 5.09 -16.12 -1.13
C LYS A 224 3.93 -16.13 -2.13
N LEU A 225 3.63 -14.99 -2.77
CA LEU A 225 2.65 -14.89 -3.85
C LEU A 225 3.01 -15.77 -5.06
N LEU A 226 4.30 -15.93 -5.33
CA LEU A 226 4.82 -16.80 -6.40
C LEU A 226 4.99 -18.27 -5.98
N ASN A 227 4.51 -18.66 -4.79
CA ASN A 227 4.56 -20.02 -4.26
C ASN A 227 5.95 -20.65 -4.22
N ILE A 228 6.99 -19.86 -3.93
CA ILE A 228 8.39 -20.36 -3.82
C ILE A 228 9.12 -19.85 -2.58
N PHE A 229 8.46 -19.12 -1.67
CA PHE A 229 9.08 -18.66 -0.43
C PHE A 229 9.61 -19.84 0.42
N GLN A 230 8.93 -20.99 0.40
CA GLN A 230 9.34 -22.20 1.12
C GLN A 230 10.71 -22.77 0.71
N TYR A 231 11.28 -22.32 -0.41
CA TYR A 231 12.61 -22.74 -0.87
C TYR A 231 13.72 -21.78 -0.44
N THR A 232 13.41 -20.77 0.37
CA THR A 232 14.39 -19.79 0.88
C THR A 232 15.04 -20.27 2.18
N ASN A 233 16.16 -19.66 2.56
CA ASN A 233 16.82 -19.97 3.83
C ASN A 233 16.18 -19.20 4.98
N PHE A 234 15.32 -19.85 5.76
CA PHE A 234 14.54 -19.18 6.82
C PHE A 234 15.43 -18.70 7.97
N GLU A 235 16.35 -19.55 8.42
CA GLU A 235 17.24 -19.26 9.55
C GLU A 235 18.09 -18.01 9.31
N LYS A 236 18.71 -17.90 8.13
CA LYS A 236 19.52 -16.71 7.79
C LYS A 236 18.68 -15.45 7.77
N ASN A 237 17.48 -15.51 7.18
CA ASN A 237 16.60 -14.36 7.11
C ASN A 237 16.14 -13.93 8.52
N ARG A 238 15.68 -14.89 9.33
CA ARG A 238 15.26 -14.64 10.71
C ARG A 238 16.40 -14.03 11.53
N ASN A 239 17.61 -14.59 11.44
CA ASN A 239 18.78 -14.08 12.16
C ASN A 239 19.15 -12.65 11.73
N TYR A 240 19.07 -12.34 10.43
CA TYR A 240 19.29 -10.97 9.96
C TYR A 240 18.22 -10.00 10.50
N ILE A 241 16.93 -10.35 10.43
CA ILE A 241 15.86 -9.50 10.97
C ILE A 241 16.07 -9.25 12.46
N LEU A 242 16.36 -10.28 13.25
CA LEU A 242 16.60 -10.12 14.69
C LEU A 242 17.88 -9.33 15.02
N SER A 243 18.86 -9.32 14.12
CA SER A 243 20.05 -8.47 14.29
C SER A 243 19.77 -6.97 14.12
N THR A 244 18.62 -6.59 13.58
CA THR A 244 18.21 -5.18 13.45
C THR A 244 17.21 -4.73 14.51
N GLN A 245 16.92 -5.60 15.49
CA GLN A 245 16.05 -5.28 16.61
C GLN A 245 16.74 -4.31 17.58
N ASP A 246 16.04 -3.26 17.98
CA ASP A 246 16.47 -2.42 19.09
C ASP A 246 15.95 -3.02 20.41
N TYR A 247 16.87 -3.45 21.28
CA TYR A 247 16.51 -4.09 22.55
C TYR A 247 16.15 -3.10 23.66
N LEU A 248 16.44 -1.80 23.49
CA LEU A 248 16.17 -0.77 24.48
C LEU A 248 14.80 -0.13 24.26
N VAL A 249 14.51 0.32 23.04
CA VAL A 249 13.26 1.02 22.71
C VAL A 249 12.25 0.14 21.96
N GLY A 250 12.67 -1.03 21.48
CA GLY A 250 11.85 -1.88 20.63
C GLY A 250 11.83 -1.43 19.17
N GLY A 251 11.16 -2.21 18.32
CA GLY A 251 11.14 -1.98 16.88
C GLY A 251 12.37 -2.54 16.16
N PHE A 252 12.42 -2.28 14.85
CA PHE A 252 13.45 -2.81 13.97
C PHE A 252 13.96 -1.70 13.05
N ALA A 253 15.27 -1.62 12.93
CA ALA A 253 15.92 -0.73 11.98
C ALA A 253 16.15 -1.41 10.62
N LYS A 254 16.62 -0.62 9.66
CA LYS A 254 17.06 -1.11 8.36
C LYS A 254 18.29 -2.03 8.44
N TRP A 255 19.21 -1.70 9.33
CA TRP A 255 20.50 -2.38 9.53
C TRP A 255 20.74 -2.61 11.03
N PRO A 256 21.63 -3.55 11.39
CA PRO A 256 22.10 -3.68 12.77
C PRO A 256 22.70 -2.37 13.29
N ASP A 257 22.60 -2.16 14.60
CA ASP A 257 23.16 -0.99 15.30
C ASP A 257 22.73 0.37 14.69
N SER A 258 21.51 0.42 14.15
CA SER A 258 20.88 1.60 13.57
C SER A 258 19.59 1.94 14.28
N HIS A 259 19.12 3.18 14.16
CA HIS A 259 17.86 3.60 14.76
C HIS A 259 16.65 3.02 14.02
N PRO A 260 15.64 2.51 14.75
CA PRO A 260 14.37 2.05 14.20
C PRO A 260 13.51 3.19 13.63
#